data_AF-A0A662E4S0-F1
#
_entry.id   AF-A0A662E4S0-F1
#
_cell.length_a   1.000
_cell.length_b   1.000
_cell.length_c   1.000
_cell.angle_alpha   90.00
_cell.angle_beta   90.00
_cell.angle_gamma   90.00
#
_symmetry.space_group_name_H-M   'P 1'
#
loop_
_entity.id
_entity.type
_entity.pdbx_description
1 polymer ?
#
loop_
_entity_poly.entity_id
_entity_poly.type
_entity_poly.pdbx_seq_one_letter_code
_entity_poly.pdbx_strand_id
1 'polypeptide(L)'
;MAEIDIPVVSFEGPVKDDPAPYFGTQTPEGGVFQVAPDFVVSAADAMFCDALATINTRPQPTDDYEEVVVGQQYFVAIAPTFPAELTDDLAVVIGWVDMIIADGQFNESNVSPDNLGTAISKINEFVDAHCLGLFL
;
A
#
# COMPACT_ATOMS: atom_id res chain seq x y z
N MET A 1 -10.80 -7.61 19.37
CA MET A 1 -9.73 -7.12 18.47
C MET A 1 -9.91 -5.62 18.37
N ALA A 2 -8.83 -4.85 18.42
CA ALA A 2 -8.95 -3.40 18.18
C ALA A 2 -9.36 -3.21 16.72
N GLU A 3 -10.43 -2.46 16.50
CA GLU A 3 -10.85 -2.07 15.15
C GLU A 3 -9.90 -0.97 14.67
N ILE A 4 -9.31 -1.16 13.49
CA ILE A 4 -8.52 -0.13 12.82
C ILE A 4 -9.47 0.80 12.07
N ASP A 5 -9.37 2.09 12.33
CA ASP A 5 -10.11 3.11 11.58
C ASP A 5 -9.31 3.50 10.33
N ILE A 6 -9.81 3.07 9.17
CA ILE A 6 -9.20 3.39 7.87
C ILE A 6 -9.94 4.58 7.28
N PRO A 7 -9.28 5.74 7.15
CA PRO A 7 -9.96 6.97 6.74
C PRO A 7 -10.50 6.86 5.31
N VAL A 8 -11.51 7.66 5.00
CA VAL A 8 -11.85 7.98 3.61
C VAL A 8 -11.15 9.28 3.27
N VAL A 9 -10.12 9.20 2.44
CA VAL A 9 -9.33 10.37 2.06
C VAL A 9 -9.98 11.04 0.86
N SER A 10 -10.26 12.33 0.98
CA SER A 10 -10.80 13.15 -0.13
C SER A 10 -9.66 13.77 -0.94
N PHE A 11 -9.86 13.89 -2.25
CA PHE A 11 -8.94 14.52 -3.20
C PHE A 11 -9.75 15.31 -4.25
N GLU A 12 -9.10 16.22 -4.97
CA GLU A 12 -9.78 17.13 -5.91
C GLU A 12 -9.83 16.55 -7.35
N GLY A 13 -8.82 15.78 -7.72
CA GLY A 13 -8.69 15.20 -9.05
C GLY A 13 -9.73 14.12 -9.41
N PRO A 14 -9.75 13.68 -10.67
CA PRO A 14 -10.58 12.57 -11.10
C PRO A 14 -10.11 11.26 -10.48
N VAL A 15 -11.02 10.28 -10.43
CA VAL A 15 -10.77 8.93 -9.90
C VAL A 15 -10.20 8.04 -11.01
N LYS A 16 -9.20 7.20 -10.70
CA LYS A 16 -8.71 6.15 -11.60
C LYS A 16 -9.81 5.12 -11.88
N ASP A 17 -10.02 4.79 -13.16
CA ASP A 17 -10.97 3.74 -13.56
C ASP A 17 -10.50 2.33 -13.17
N ASP A 18 -9.17 2.11 -13.17
CA ASP A 18 -8.54 0.82 -12.84
C ASP A 18 -7.30 1.06 -11.95
N PRO A 19 -7.51 1.28 -10.64
CA PRO A 19 -6.41 1.58 -9.72
C PRO A 19 -5.55 0.34 -9.45
N ALA A 20 -4.24 0.53 -9.47
CA ALA A 20 -3.31 -0.48 -8.97
C ALA A 20 -3.41 -0.59 -7.44
N PRO A 21 -3.20 -1.78 -6.86
CA PRO A 21 -3.17 -1.95 -5.42
C PRO A 21 -1.93 -1.27 -4.84
N TYR A 22 -2.05 -0.74 -3.62
CA TYR A 22 -0.93 -0.06 -2.96
C TYR A 22 0.24 -1.00 -2.62
N PHE A 23 -0.05 -2.28 -2.37
CA PHE A 23 0.92 -3.36 -2.19
C PHE A 23 0.37 -4.65 -2.79
N GLY A 24 1.28 -5.54 -3.20
CA GLY A 24 0.96 -6.81 -3.87
C GLY A 24 1.23 -6.77 -5.38
N THR A 25 0.69 -7.77 -6.07
CA THR A 25 1.28 -8.35 -7.28
C THR A 25 1.86 -7.37 -8.27
N GLN A 26 3.17 -7.48 -8.40
CA GLN A 26 4.09 -6.85 -9.34
C GLN A 26 3.78 -7.14 -10.83
N THR A 27 2.51 -7.11 -11.25
CA THR A 27 2.10 -7.29 -12.65
C THR A 27 1.94 -5.92 -13.34
N PRO A 28 2.56 -5.69 -14.51
CA PRO A 28 2.51 -4.40 -15.21
C PRO A 28 1.13 -4.00 -15.77
N GLU A 29 0.10 -4.82 -15.59
CA GLU A 29 -1.17 -4.71 -16.32
C GLU A 29 -2.33 -4.10 -15.53
N GLY A 30 -2.11 -3.65 -14.29
CA GLY A 30 -3.23 -3.24 -13.41
C GLY A 30 -3.93 -4.49 -12.88
N GLY A 31 -3.48 -4.96 -11.73
CA GLY A 31 -4.00 -6.18 -11.11
C GLY A 31 -5.00 -5.85 -10.02
N VAL A 32 -6.22 -6.37 -10.11
CA VAL A 32 -7.18 -6.29 -9.00
C VAL A 32 -6.61 -7.01 -7.78
N PHE A 33 -6.73 -6.43 -6.58
CA PHE A 33 -6.43 -7.10 -5.33
C PHE A 33 -7.39 -8.30 -5.15
N GLN A 34 -6.96 -9.49 -5.58
CA GLN A 34 -7.78 -10.69 -5.62
C GLN A 34 -7.11 -11.85 -4.90
N VAL A 35 -7.77 -12.34 -3.86
CA VAL A 35 -7.35 -13.52 -3.10
C VAL A 35 -7.58 -14.77 -3.94
N ALA A 36 -6.59 -15.67 -3.98
CA ALA A 36 -6.67 -16.95 -4.67
C ALA A 36 -7.83 -17.81 -4.15
N PRO A 37 -8.52 -18.59 -5.01
CA PRO A 37 -9.56 -19.51 -4.57
C PRO A 37 -9.04 -20.48 -3.50
N ASP A 38 -9.86 -20.74 -2.49
CA ASP A 38 -9.56 -21.65 -1.37
C ASP A 38 -8.36 -21.25 -0.48
N PHE A 39 -7.72 -20.10 -0.73
CA PHE A 39 -6.71 -19.56 0.18
C PHE A 39 -7.37 -18.98 1.43
N VAL A 40 -6.78 -19.30 2.59
CA VAL A 40 -7.24 -18.81 3.89
C VAL A 40 -6.10 -18.06 4.53
N VAL A 41 -6.30 -16.75 4.72
CA VAL A 41 -5.35 -15.88 5.41
C VAL A 41 -5.12 -16.39 6.84
N SER A 42 -3.86 -16.38 7.27
CA SER A 42 -3.50 -16.80 8.62
C SER A 42 -4.11 -15.85 9.66
N ALA A 43 -4.41 -16.34 10.86
CA ALA A 43 -4.94 -15.48 11.92
C ALA A 43 -3.95 -14.37 12.35
N ALA A 44 -2.65 -14.56 12.11
CA ALA A 44 -1.62 -13.57 12.40
C ALA A 44 -1.66 -12.40 11.38
N ASP A 45 -1.96 -12.71 10.11
CA ASP A 45 -1.91 -11.74 9.01
C ASP A 45 -3.29 -11.13 8.70
N ALA A 46 -4.37 -11.74 9.21
CA ALA A 46 -5.76 -11.37 8.90
C ALA A 46 -6.03 -9.87 9.06
N MET A 47 -5.59 -9.27 10.17
CA MET A 47 -5.84 -7.84 10.43
C MET A 47 -5.14 -6.94 9.40
N PHE A 48 -3.92 -7.26 9.00
CA PHE A 48 -3.18 -6.52 7.98
C PHE A 48 -3.82 -6.71 6.60
N CYS A 49 -4.12 -7.96 6.21
CA CYS A 49 -4.70 -8.27 4.91
C CYS A 49 -6.10 -7.67 4.75
N ASP A 50 -6.93 -7.67 5.80
CA ASP A 50 -8.26 -7.03 5.80
C ASP A 50 -8.15 -5.50 5.67
N ALA A 51 -7.18 -4.90 6.36
CA ALA A 51 -6.91 -3.46 6.26
C ALA A 51 -6.44 -3.07 4.86
N LEU A 52 -5.54 -3.86 4.28
CA LEU A 52 -5.03 -3.67 2.93
C LEU A 52 -6.13 -3.84 1.88
N ALA A 53 -6.97 -4.88 2.01
CA ALA A 53 -8.14 -5.07 1.15
C ALA A 53 -9.07 -3.85 1.22
N THR A 54 -9.30 -3.31 2.42
CA THR A 54 -10.14 -2.13 2.60
C THR A 54 -9.58 -0.90 1.88
N ILE A 55 -8.29 -0.59 2.01
CA ILE A 55 -7.71 0.59 1.31
C ILE A 55 -7.75 0.42 -0.22
N ASN A 56 -7.58 -0.80 -0.73
CA ASN A 56 -7.62 -1.09 -2.16
C ASN A 56 -9.04 -1.01 -2.77
N THR A 57 -10.10 -0.96 -1.94
CA THR A 57 -11.47 -0.66 -2.40
C THR A 57 -11.76 0.84 -2.48
N ARG A 58 -10.86 1.70 -1.97
CA ARG A 58 -11.09 3.15 -1.94
C ARG A 58 -10.76 3.78 -3.30
N PRO A 59 -11.45 4.87 -3.66
CA PRO A 59 -11.07 5.68 -4.82
C PRO A 59 -9.62 6.13 -4.72
N GLN A 60 -8.91 6.10 -5.85
CA GLN A 60 -7.55 6.65 -5.97
C GLN A 60 -7.54 7.78 -7.01
N PRO A 61 -6.85 8.90 -6.73
CA PRO A 61 -6.75 10.01 -7.67
C PRO A 61 -5.89 9.63 -8.87
N THR A 62 -6.14 10.25 -10.03
CA THR A 62 -5.27 10.11 -11.22
C THR A 62 -3.99 10.93 -11.14
N ASP A 63 -3.96 11.97 -10.31
CA ASP A 63 -2.78 12.81 -10.12
C ASP A 63 -1.77 12.12 -9.21
N ASP A 64 -0.52 12.03 -9.65
CA ASP A 64 0.52 11.26 -8.95
C ASP A 64 0.83 11.86 -7.56
N TYR A 65 0.76 13.18 -7.40
CA TYR A 65 1.01 13.81 -6.10
C TYR A 65 -0.16 13.60 -5.13
N GLU A 66 -1.40 13.76 -5.60
CA GLU A 66 -2.58 13.41 -4.81
C GLU A 66 -2.54 11.93 -4.41
N GLU A 67 -2.08 11.04 -5.29
CA GLU A 67 -1.95 9.61 -4.99
C GLU A 67 -0.95 9.35 -3.88
N VAL A 68 0.19 10.05 -3.89
CA VAL A 68 1.18 10.00 -2.81
C VAL A 68 0.57 10.47 -1.48
N VAL A 69 -0.17 11.58 -1.49
CA VAL A 69 -0.84 12.12 -0.29
C VAL A 69 -1.89 11.14 0.27
N VAL A 70 -2.70 10.55 -0.61
CA VAL A 70 -3.72 9.56 -0.23
C VAL A 70 -3.05 8.28 0.29
N GLY A 71 -2.04 7.78 -0.41
CA GLY A 71 -1.28 6.59 -0.03
C GLY A 71 -0.62 6.74 1.34
N GLN A 72 -0.04 7.91 1.63
CA GLN A 72 0.56 8.20 2.94
C GLN A 72 -0.43 8.00 4.10
N GLN A 73 -1.63 8.55 3.97
CA GLN A 73 -2.64 8.46 5.01
C GLN A 73 -3.07 7.01 5.25
N TYR A 74 -3.17 6.22 4.18
CA TYR A 74 -3.42 4.79 4.29
C TYR A 74 -2.27 4.05 4.95
N PHE A 75 -1.02 4.30 4.54
CA PHE A 75 0.17 3.67 5.12
C PHE A 75 0.29 3.96 6.62
N VAL A 76 0.07 5.20 7.05
CA VAL A 76 0.06 5.60 8.46
C VAL A 76 -1.09 4.91 9.21
N ALA A 77 -2.28 4.84 8.62
CA ALA A 77 -3.43 4.19 9.25
C ALA A 77 -3.16 2.69 9.49
N ILE A 78 -2.61 1.98 8.50
CA ILE A 78 -2.40 0.53 8.58
C ILE A 78 -1.07 0.13 9.25
N ALA A 79 -0.15 1.06 9.48
CA ALA A 79 1.14 0.79 10.13
C ALA A 79 1.06 -0.01 11.45
N PRO A 80 0.08 0.20 12.35
CA PRO A 80 -0.05 -0.59 13.57
C PRO A 80 -0.40 -2.07 13.33
N THR A 81 -0.89 -2.39 12.13
CA THR A 81 -1.27 -3.75 11.72
C THR A 81 -0.18 -4.47 10.96
N PHE A 82 0.85 -3.75 10.51
CA PHE A 82 1.92 -4.33 9.69
C PHE A 82 2.64 -5.48 10.42
N PRO A 83 2.97 -6.57 9.70
CA PRO A 83 3.83 -7.62 10.25
C PRO A 83 5.14 -7.02 10.77
N ALA A 84 5.56 -7.46 11.96
CA ALA A 84 6.74 -6.89 12.63
C ALA A 84 8.03 -6.98 11.79
N GLU A 85 8.13 -7.98 10.91
CA GLU A 85 9.26 -8.18 10.00
C GLU A 85 9.31 -7.19 8.82
N LEU A 86 8.20 -6.50 8.54
CA LEU A 86 8.08 -5.49 7.48
C LEU A 86 8.06 -4.07 8.01
N THR A 87 8.03 -3.85 9.33
CA THR A 87 7.91 -2.51 9.93
C THR A 87 9.02 -1.56 9.46
N ASP A 88 10.26 -2.05 9.38
CA ASP A 88 11.40 -1.24 8.89
C ASP A 88 11.27 -0.93 7.40
N ASP A 89 10.79 -1.88 6.59
CA ASP A 89 10.57 -1.69 5.16
C ASP A 89 9.41 -0.69 4.91
N LEU A 90 8.32 -0.75 5.70
CA LEU A 90 7.25 0.25 5.66
C LEU A 90 7.75 1.65 6.05
N ALA A 91 8.61 1.76 7.08
CA ALA A 91 9.15 3.03 7.51
C ALA A 91 9.97 3.72 6.41
N VAL A 92 10.65 2.95 5.56
CA VAL A 92 11.35 3.47 4.37
C VAL A 92 10.37 4.05 3.36
N VAL A 93 9.27 3.34 3.09
CA VAL A 93 8.21 3.81 2.17
C VAL A 93 7.55 5.08 2.69
N ILE A 94 7.11 5.10 3.95
CA ILE A 94 6.49 6.26 4.58
C ILE A 94 7.48 7.45 4.59
N GLY A 95 8.73 7.22 4.96
CA GLY A 95 9.73 8.29 4.99
C GLY A 95 9.99 8.94 3.64
N TRP A 96 9.99 8.15 2.55
CA TRP A 96 10.12 8.69 1.19
C TRP A 96 8.88 9.48 0.76
N VAL A 97 7.69 8.97 1.08
CA VAL A 97 6.42 9.64 0.81
C VAL A 97 6.29 10.95 1.60
N ASP A 98 6.67 10.97 2.88
CA ASP A 98 6.66 12.19 3.71
C ASP A 98 7.59 13.27 3.14
N MET A 99 8.72 12.89 2.55
CA MET A 99 9.62 13.82 1.87
C MET A 99 8.97 14.45 0.63
N ILE A 100 8.23 13.67 -0.18
CA ILE A 100 7.49 14.20 -1.34
C ILE A 100 6.40 15.17 -0.87
N ILE A 101 5.65 14.81 0.16
CA ILE A 101 4.59 15.66 0.71
C ILE A 101 5.17 16.96 1.26
N ALA A 102 6.32 16.90 1.94
CA ALA A 102 6.99 18.08 2.47
C ALA A 102 7.50 19.04 1.37
N ASP A 103 7.86 18.51 0.18
CA ASP A 103 8.21 19.35 -0.98
C ASP A 103 6.97 19.98 -1.65
N GLY A 104 5.78 19.39 -1.44
CA GLY A 104 4.52 19.92 -1.98
C GLY A 104 4.22 19.52 -3.43
N GLN A 105 5.03 18.64 -4.01
CA GLN A 105 4.95 18.20 -5.40
C GLN A 105 5.72 16.89 -5.57
N PHE A 106 5.37 16.11 -6.61
CA PHE A 106 6.11 14.92 -7.01
C PHE A 106 6.82 15.15 -8.35
N ASN A 107 8.16 15.19 -8.33
CA ASN A 107 9.01 15.48 -9.48
C ASN A 107 10.42 14.84 -9.34
N GLU A 108 11.30 15.16 -10.29
CA GLU A 108 12.68 14.64 -10.39
C GLU A 108 13.60 14.96 -9.20
N SER A 109 13.25 15.93 -8.35
CA SER A 109 14.00 16.25 -7.13
C SER A 109 13.71 15.30 -5.96
N ASN A 110 12.60 14.54 -6.02
CA ASN A 110 12.23 13.59 -4.98
C ASN A 110 12.98 12.25 -5.16
N VAL A 111 14.30 12.29 -5.03
CA VAL A 111 15.18 11.13 -5.23
C VAL A 111 14.81 10.00 -4.28
N SER A 112 14.51 8.83 -4.84
CA SER A 112 14.25 7.60 -4.07
C SER A 112 15.49 7.18 -3.29
N PRO A 113 15.38 6.80 -2.00
CA PRO A 113 16.49 6.22 -1.28
C PRO A 113 16.87 4.85 -1.88
N ASP A 114 18.15 4.49 -1.81
CA ASP A 114 18.70 3.28 -2.45
C ASP A 114 17.98 1.98 -2.05
N ASN A 115 17.42 1.94 -0.85
CA ASN A 115 16.72 0.77 -0.31
C ASN A 115 15.21 0.77 -0.58
N LEU A 116 14.63 1.79 -1.21
CA LEU A 116 13.18 1.88 -1.46
C LEU A 116 12.69 0.69 -2.29
N GLY A 117 13.38 0.38 -3.39
CA GLY A 117 12.99 -0.73 -4.27
C GLY A 117 12.99 -2.07 -3.56
N THR A 118 13.98 -2.32 -2.70
CA THR A 118 14.05 -3.53 -1.89
C THR A 118 12.92 -3.61 -0.86
N ALA A 119 12.61 -2.49 -0.20
CA ALA A 119 11.52 -2.43 0.77
C ALA A 119 10.16 -2.72 0.11
N ILE A 120 9.88 -2.09 -1.03
CA ILE A 120 8.66 -2.33 -1.80
C ILE A 120 8.58 -3.79 -2.27
N SER A 121 9.68 -4.37 -2.77
CA SER A 121 9.70 -5.77 -3.23
C SER A 121 9.29 -6.73 -2.12
N LYS A 122 9.87 -6.59 -0.93
CA LYS A 122 9.55 -7.46 0.21
C LYS A 122 8.10 -7.33 0.67
N ILE A 123 7.59 -6.10 0.74
CA ILE A 123 6.19 -5.88 1.15
C ILE A 123 5.26 -6.52 0.11
N ASN A 124 5.54 -6.34 -1.18
CA ASN A 124 4.76 -6.95 -2.25
C ASN A 124 4.83 -8.49 -2.20
N GLU A 125 6.02 -9.06 -2.06
CA GLU A 125 6.21 -10.52 -1.94
C GLU A 125 5.45 -11.09 -0.73
N PHE A 126 5.47 -10.39 0.40
CA PHE A 126 4.70 -10.78 1.57
C PHE A 126 3.20 -10.73 1.28
N VAL A 127 2.69 -9.62 0.74
CA VAL A 127 1.26 -9.47 0.43
C VAL A 127 0.81 -10.54 -0.55
N ASP A 128 1.60 -10.83 -1.58
CA ASP A 128 1.29 -11.84 -2.57
C ASP A 128 1.15 -13.23 -1.93
N ALA A 129 2.09 -13.62 -1.07
CA ALA A 129 2.06 -14.93 -0.43
C ALA A 129 1.04 -15.03 0.72
N HIS A 130 0.93 -14.00 1.56
CA HIS A 130 0.18 -14.05 2.83
C HIS A 130 -1.24 -13.50 2.74
N CYS A 131 -1.50 -12.57 1.83
CA CYS A 131 -2.83 -11.99 1.64
C CYS A 131 -3.53 -12.50 0.38
N LEU A 132 -2.78 -12.76 -0.69
CA LEU A 132 -3.35 -13.17 -1.98
C LEU A 132 -3.22 -14.66 -2.27
N GLY A 133 -2.36 -15.39 -1.54
CA GLY A 133 -2.13 -16.83 -1.78
C GLY A 133 -1.44 -17.12 -3.12
N LEU A 134 -0.68 -16.15 -3.63
CA LEU A 134 0.10 -16.26 -4.84
C LEU A 134 1.52 -16.69 -4.44
N PHE A 135 2.10 -17.67 -5.13
CA PHE A 135 3.41 -18.28 -4.83
C PHE A 135 3.45 -19.36 -3.73
N LEU A 136 2.32 -20.01 -3.44
CA LEU A 136 2.26 -21.26 -2.64
C LEU A 136 2.60 -22.52 -3.45
#